data_AF-A0A849NEH8-F1
#
_entry.id   AF-A0A849NEH8-F1
#
_cell.length_a   1.000
_cell.length_b   1.000
_cell.length_c   1.000
_cell.angle_alpha   90.00
_cell.angle_beta   90.00
_cell.angle_gamma   90.00
#
_symmetry.space_group_name_H-M   'P 1'
#
loop_
_entity.id
_entity.type
_entity.pdbx_description
1 polymer ?
#
loop_
_entity_poly.entity_id
_entity_poly.type
_entity_poly.pdbx_seq_one_letter_code
_entity_poly.pdbx_strand_id
1 'polypeptide(L)'
;MNSSAIKSETNKIQQILKYVFGLVPIAAGADKFLNLLTQWDSYVHPMVADMLPISPSAFMMIVGVIEIAAGIIVLVKTKLGAAIVSAWLLIIALSLLFTGSHLDVAVRDIVMSITAYLFFRLTILTESFEEAAQ
;
A
#
# COMPACT_ATOMS: atom_id res chain seq x y z
N MET A 1 -17.32 -27.57 -3.33
CA MET A 1 -17.12 -26.73 -4.54
C MET A 1 -16.24 -27.50 -5.50
N ASN A 2 -16.53 -27.47 -6.81
CA ASN A 2 -15.64 -28.05 -7.82
C ASN A 2 -14.49 -27.07 -8.15
N SER A 3 -13.43 -27.58 -8.78
CA SER A 3 -12.20 -26.81 -9.05
C SER A 3 -12.45 -25.51 -9.84
N SER A 4 -13.38 -25.53 -10.80
CA SER A 4 -13.75 -24.35 -11.59
C SER A 4 -14.40 -23.24 -10.76
N ALA A 5 -15.28 -23.59 -9.82
CA ALA A 5 -15.88 -22.61 -8.92
C ALA A 5 -14.84 -21.95 -8.01
N ILE A 6 -13.89 -22.72 -7.46
CA ILE A 6 -12.80 -22.18 -6.62
C ILE A 6 -11.97 -21.18 -7.43
N LYS A 7 -11.56 -21.55 -8.66
CA LYS A 7 -10.77 -20.67 -9.52
C LYS A 7 -11.48 -19.35 -9.82
N SER A 8 -12.78 -19.40 -10.13
CA SER A 8 -13.59 -18.20 -10.38
C SER A 8 -13.63 -17.27 -9.16
N GLU A 9 -13.88 -17.82 -7.97
CA GLU A 9 -13.92 -17.04 -6.73
C GLU A 9 -12.55 -16.45 -6.37
N THR A 10 -11.46 -17.20 -6.54
CA THR A 10 -10.10 -16.69 -6.32
C THR A 10 -9.79 -15.51 -7.25
N ASN A 11 -10.16 -15.60 -8.53
CA ASN A 11 -9.95 -14.51 -9.48
C ASN A 11 -10.72 -13.24 -9.08
N LYS A 12 -11.96 -13.38 -8.60
CA LYS A 12 -12.74 -12.24 -8.08
C LYS A 12 -12.06 -11.59 -6.88
N ILE A 13 -11.62 -12.39 -5.90
CA ILE A 13 -10.91 -11.91 -4.71
C ILE A 13 -9.65 -11.14 -5.12
N GLN A 14 -8.86 -11.68 -6.05
CA GLN A 14 -7.66 -11.02 -6.56
C GLN A 14 -7.98 -9.71 -7.29
N GLN A 15 -9.06 -9.65 -8.08
CA GLN A 15 -9.46 -8.41 -8.74
C GLN A 15 -9.86 -7.33 -7.72
N ILE A 16 -10.62 -7.70 -6.69
CA ILE A 16 -11.00 -6.76 -5.63
C ILE A 16 -9.75 -6.24 -4.92
N LEU A 17 -8.84 -7.13 -4.51
CA LEU A 17 -7.59 -6.74 -3.86
C LEU A 17 -6.73 -5.85 -4.77
N LYS A 18 -6.67 -6.16 -6.07
CA LYS A 18 -5.97 -5.35 -7.07
C LYS A 18 -6.52 -3.93 -7.13
N TYR A 19 -7.84 -3.76 -7.15
CA TYR A 19 -8.44 -2.42 -7.16
C TYR A 19 -8.29 -1.69 -5.84
N VAL A 20 -8.45 -2.37 -4.70
CA VAL A 20 -8.25 -1.76 -3.37
C VAL A 20 -6.81 -1.27 -3.22
N PHE A 21 -5.81 -2.14 -3.42
CA PHE A 21 -4.40 -1.77 -3.28
C PHE A 21 -3.84 -0.96 -4.45
N GLY A 22 -4.58 -0.85 -5.56
CA GLY A 22 -4.24 0.07 -6.65
C GLY A 22 -4.79 1.48 -6.42
N LEU A 23 -6.09 1.60 -6.13
CA LEU A 23 -6.78 2.88 -6.05
C LEU A 23 -6.55 3.61 -4.73
N VAL A 24 -6.46 2.88 -3.60
CA VAL A 24 -6.30 3.52 -2.28
C VAL A 24 -4.95 4.27 -2.18
N PRO A 25 -3.79 3.69 -2.56
CA PRO A 25 -2.53 4.45 -2.56
C PRO A 25 -2.54 5.64 -3.53
N ILE A 26 -3.21 5.53 -4.68
CA ILE A 26 -3.36 6.66 -5.61
C ILE A 26 -4.15 7.79 -4.95
N ALA A 27 -5.27 7.47 -4.31
CA ALA A 27 -6.07 8.46 -3.61
C ALA A 27 -5.34 9.08 -2.42
N ALA A 28 -4.67 8.26 -1.60
CA ALA A 28 -3.88 8.74 -0.45
C ALA A 28 -2.70 9.61 -0.90
N GLY A 29 -2.04 9.25 -2.01
CA GLY A 29 -0.93 10.02 -2.55
C GLY A 29 -1.41 11.32 -3.18
N ALA A 30 -2.55 11.34 -3.87
CA ALA A 30 -3.17 12.55 -4.38
C ALA A 30 -3.61 13.50 -3.25
N ASP A 31 -4.14 12.94 -2.16
CA ASP A 31 -4.56 13.74 -1.02
C ASP A 31 -3.38 14.47 -0.33
N LYS A 32 -2.14 13.98 -0.45
CA LYS A 32 -0.95 14.68 0.06
C LYS A 32 -0.66 16.02 -0.65
N PHE A 33 -1.25 16.24 -1.82
CA PHE A 33 -1.20 17.53 -2.52
C PHE A 33 -2.36 18.45 -2.15
N LEU A 34 -3.49 17.86 -1.74
CA LEU A 34 -4.75 18.57 -1.57
C LEU A 34 -5.10 18.82 -0.09
N ASN A 35 -4.56 18.00 0.80
CA ASN A 35 -4.85 17.96 2.24
C ASN A 35 -6.37 17.96 2.55
N LEU A 36 -7.16 17.17 1.81
CA LEU A 36 -8.62 17.10 2.00
C LEU A 36 -8.98 16.22 3.19
N LEU A 37 -8.29 15.08 3.38
CA LEU A 37 -8.55 14.18 4.50
C LEU A 37 -7.84 14.64 5.77
N THR A 38 -6.60 15.13 5.65
CA THR A 38 -5.78 15.56 6.78
C THR A 38 -4.65 16.50 6.33
N GLN A 39 -4.01 17.17 7.29
CA GLN A 39 -2.78 17.93 7.08
C GLN A 39 -1.58 16.97 7.17
N TRP A 40 -1.11 16.51 6.01
CA TRP A 40 -0.15 15.41 5.91
C TRP A 40 1.24 15.75 6.44
N ASP A 41 1.64 17.00 6.40
CA ASP A 41 2.91 17.49 6.94
C ASP A 41 3.05 17.25 8.45
N SER A 42 1.93 17.23 9.18
CA SER A 42 1.91 16.91 10.62
C SER A 42 2.31 15.47 10.97
N TYR A 43 2.31 14.56 9.99
CA TYR A 43 2.68 13.15 10.17
C TYR A 43 4.19 12.91 10.03
N VAL A 44 4.94 13.93 9.60
CA VAL A 44 6.40 13.85 9.51
C VAL A 44 6.99 13.93 10.92
N HIS A 45 7.81 12.95 11.29
CA HIS A 45 8.49 12.94 12.58
C HIS A 45 9.35 14.21 12.74
N PRO A 46 9.31 14.96 13.86
CA PRO A 46 10.05 16.21 14.04
C PRO A 46 11.54 16.10 13.72
N MET A 47 12.21 15.06 14.25
CA MET A 47 13.62 14.78 13.92
C MET A 47 13.88 14.57 12.42
N VAL A 48 12.95 13.96 11.68
CA VAL A 48 13.09 13.81 10.22
C VAL A 48 12.90 15.16 9.54
N ALA A 49 11.92 15.95 9.96
CA ALA A 49 11.70 17.31 9.46
C ALA A 49 12.96 18.19 9.62
N ASP A 50 13.63 18.13 10.76
CA ASP A 50 14.85 18.91 11.05
C ASP A 50 16.07 18.47 10.22
N MET A 51 16.11 17.22 9.76
CA MET A 51 17.19 16.68 8.94
C MET A 51 16.99 16.91 7.44
N LEU A 52 15.77 17.23 7.01
CA LEU A 52 15.44 17.38 5.60
C LEU A 52 15.91 18.75 5.07
N PRO A 53 16.57 18.80 3.90
CA PRO A 53 16.92 20.06 3.24
C PRO A 53 15.70 20.73 2.56
N ILE A 54 14.48 20.26 2.85
CA ILE A 54 13.21 20.68 2.25
C ILE A 54 12.12 20.76 3.32
N SER A 55 11.04 21.48 3.05
CA SER A 55 9.92 21.57 4.00
C SER A 55 9.20 20.23 4.17
N PRO A 56 8.58 19.97 5.35
CA PRO A 56 7.75 18.77 5.57
C PRO A 56 6.62 18.62 4.54
N SER A 57 6.01 19.72 4.11
CA SER A 57 5.00 19.73 3.05
C SER A 57 5.57 19.24 1.70
N ALA A 58 6.73 19.74 1.29
CA ALA A 58 7.39 19.29 0.05
C ALA A 58 7.80 17.80 0.14
N PHE A 59 8.26 17.36 1.31
CA PHE A 59 8.54 15.94 1.56
C PHE A 59 7.28 15.08 1.42
N MET A 60 6.15 15.50 1.99
CA MET A 60 4.88 14.76 1.86
C MET A 60 4.36 14.72 0.42
N MET A 61 4.57 15.77 -0.37
CA MET A 61 4.28 15.71 -1.81
C MET A 61 5.11 14.63 -2.53
N ILE A 62 6.40 14.47 -2.19
CA ILE A 62 7.24 13.41 -2.74
C ILE A 62 6.72 12.03 -2.32
N VAL A 63 6.37 11.84 -1.04
CA VAL A 63 5.72 10.62 -0.55
C VAL A 63 4.44 10.34 -1.35
N GLY A 64 3.65 11.37 -1.66
CA GLY A 64 2.45 11.25 -2.48
C GLY A 64 2.71 10.76 -3.89
N VAL A 65 3.77 11.24 -4.56
CA VAL A 65 4.19 10.70 -5.88
C VAL A 65 4.54 9.22 -5.78
N ILE A 66 5.25 8.80 -4.73
CA ILE A 66 5.66 7.41 -4.53
C ILE A 66 4.45 6.51 -4.33
N GLU A 67 3.46 6.92 -3.53
CA GLU A 67 2.23 6.16 -3.31
C GLU A 67 1.39 6.02 -4.58
N ILE A 68 1.27 7.08 -5.37
CA ILE A 68 0.61 7.04 -6.68
C ILE A 68 1.31 6.03 -7.59
N ALA A 69 2.64 6.10 -7.68
CA ALA A 69 3.42 5.15 -8.48
C ALA A 69 3.23 3.71 -7.99
N ALA A 70 3.26 3.47 -6.67
CA ALA A 70 3.01 2.15 -6.10
C ALA A 70 1.62 1.60 -6.46
N GLY A 71 0.57 2.42 -6.36
CA GLY A 71 -0.78 2.04 -6.75
C GLY A 71 -0.90 1.73 -8.25
N ILE A 72 -0.26 2.53 -9.11
CA ILE A 72 -0.18 2.23 -10.56
C ILE A 72 0.53 0.90 -10.81
N ILE A 73 1.63 0.62 -10.10
CA ILE A 73 2.35 -0.66 -10.23
C ILE A 73 1.45 -1.83 -9.83
N VAL A 74 0.59 -1.72 -8.82
CA VAL A 74 -0.40 -2.77 -8.50
C VAL A 74 -1.36 -3.00 -9.67
N LEU A 75 -1.83 -1.93 -10.32
CA LEU A 75 -2.78 -2.05 -11.43
C LEU A 75 -2.16 -2.68 -12.70
N VAL A 76 -0.86 -2.47 -12.92
CA VAL A 76 -0.15 -2.98 -14.12
C VAL A 76 0.55 -4.32 -13.84
N LYS A 77 1.22 -4.44 -12.69
CA LYS A 77 2.02 -5.60 -12.25
C LYS A 77 1.64 -6.02 -10.83
N THR A 78 0.44 -6.58 -10.68
CA THR A 78 -0.19 -6.93 -9.40
C THR A 78 0.74 -7.58 -8.38
N LYS A 79 1.47 -8.64 -8.77
CA LYS A 79 2.39 -9.35 -7.87
C LYS A 79 3.47 -8.43 -7.30
N LEU A 80 4.16 -7.70 -8.16
CA LEU A 80 5.22 -6.77 -7.75
C LEU A 80 4.64 -5.61 -6.92
N GLY A 81 3.54 -5.02 -7.38
CA GLY A 81 2.90 -3.90 -6.70
C GLY A 81 2.42 -4.27 -5.29
N ALA A 82 1.84 -5.46 -5.11
CA ALA A 82 1.38 -5.92 -3.80
C ALA A 82 2.55 -6.03 -2.79
N ALA A 83 3.71 -6.53 -3.23
CA ALA A 83 4.91 -6.57 -2.40
C ALA A 83 5.45 -5.17 -2.07
N ILE A 84 5.48 -4.25 -3.06
CA ILE A 84 5.91 -2.86 -2.85
C ILE A 84 5.00 -2.15 -1.85
N VAL A 85 3.69 -2.21 -2.05
CA VAL A 85 2.70 -1.56 -1.17
C VAL A 85 2.77 -2.13 0.25
N SER A 86 2.96 -3.45 0.39
CA SER A 86 3.16 -4.07 1.69
C SER A 86 4.38 -3.50 2.43
N ALA A 87 5.55 -3.47 1.79
CA ALA A 87 6.75 -2.92 2.39
C ALA A 87 6.61 -1.42 2.70
N TRP A 88 6.00 -0.65 1.79
CA TRP A 88 5.82 0.78 1.94
C TRP A 88 4.92 1.14 3.13
N LEU A 89 3.76 0.50 3.25
CA LEU A 89 2.84 0.71 4.36
C LEU A 89 3.47 0.31 5.71
N LEU A 90 4.26 -0.76 5.73
CA LEU A 90 4.97 -1.16 6.94
C LEU A 90 6.00 -0.11 7.37
N ILE A 91 6.73 0.49 6.42
CA ILE A 91 7.69 1.56 6.70
C ILE A 91 6.97 2.79 7.29
N ILE A 92 5.85 3.22 6.68
CA ILE A 92 5.04 4.33 7.18
C ILE A 92 4.55 4.03 8.60
N ALA A 93 3.99 2.84 8.82
CA ALA A 93 3.48 2.45 10.13
C ALA A 93 4.56 2.46 11.20
N LEU A 94 5.74 1.89 10.91
CA LEU A 94 6.87 1.89 11.84
C LEU A 94 7.34 3.31 12.15
N SER A 95 7.38 4.20 11.15
CA SER A 95 7.70 5.61 11.36
C SER A 95 6.73 6.26 12.36
N LEU A 96 5.42 6.03 12.21
CA LEU A 96 4.40 6.57 13.13
C LEU A 96 4.52 5.97 14.54
N LEU A 97 4.82 4.67 14.64
CA LEU A 97 5.08 4.02 15.93
C LEU A 97 6.28 4.64 16.65
N PHE A 98 7.37 4.93 15.94
CA PHE A 98 8.56 5.53 16.54
C PHE A 98 8.35 6.98 16.97
N THR A 99 7.48 7.74 16.28
CA THR A 99 7.09 9.10 16.72
C THR A 99 6.23 9.05 17.99
N GLY A 100 5.52 7.94 18.26
CA GLY A 100 4.56 7.84 19.36
C GLY A 100 3.24 8.60 19.12
N SER A 101 3.05 9.13 17.90
CA SER A 101 1.87 9.89 17.47
C SER A 101 1.08 9.10 16.42
N HIS A 102 -0.23 9.32 16.32
CA HIS A 102 -1.09 8.68 15.32
C HIS A 102 -1.02 7.14 15.35
N LEU A 103 -0.98 6.56 16.55
CA LEU A 103 -0.86 5.10 16.75
C LEU A 103 -2.04 4.32 16.16
N ASP A 104 -3.21 4.95 16.09
CA ASP A 104 -4.40 4.41 15.42
C ASP A 104 -4.17 4.23 13.90
N VAL A 105 -3.52 5.20 13.26
CA VAL A 105 -3.12 5.13 11.85
C VAL A 105 -2.01 4.09 11.67
N ALA A 106 -1.02 4.06 12.56
CA ALA A 106 0.05 3.08 12.52
C ALA A 106 -0.47 1.62 12.55
N VAL A 107 -1.41 1.32 13.44
CA VAL A 107 -2.02 -0.01 13.53
C VAL A 107 -2.82 -0.35 12.26
N ARG A 108 -3.54 0.62 11.69
CA ARG A 108 -4.27 0.42 10.42
C ARG A 108 -3.31 0.10 9.27
N ASP A 109 -2.22 0.83 9.16
CA ASP A 109 -1.23 0.63 8.11
C ASP A 109 -0.51 -0.72 8.26
N ILE A 110 -0.27 -1.19 9.48
CA ILE A 110 0.22 -2.57 9.72
C ILE A 110 -0.78 -3.59 9.17
N VAL A 111 -2.07 -3.47 9.50
CA VAL A 111 -3.10 -4.40 9.01
C VAL A 111 -3.19 -4.38 7.49
N MET A 112 -3.12 -3.20 6.87
CA MET A 112 -3.10 -3.06 5.42
C MET A 112 -1.82 -3.64 4.80
N SER A 113 -0.66 -3.46 5.43
CA SER A 113 0.61 -4.03 4.98
C SER A 113 0.61 -5.56 4.98
N ILE A 114 0.03 -6.16 6.02
CA ILE A 114 -0.11 -7.62 6.14
C ILE A 114 -1.08 -8.13 5.09
N THR A 115 -2.20 -7.43 4.88
CA THR A 115 -3.19 -7.80 3.86
C THR A 115 -2.60 -7.71 2.44
N ALA A 116 -1.78 -6.69 2.16
CA ALA A 116 -1.04 -6.58 0.90
C ALA A 116 -0.01 -7.73 0.74
N TYR A 117 0.66 -8.15 1.82
CA TYR A 117 1.54 -9.31 1.79
C TYR A 117 0.77 -10.61 1.51
N LEU A 118 -0.40 -10.79 2.15
CA LEU A 118 -1.27 -11.94 1.88
C LEU A 118 -1.76 -11.93 0.42
N PHE A 119 -2.05 -10.76 -0.14
CA PHE A 119 -2.40 -10.62 -1.55
C PHE A 119 -1.24 -11.01 -2.49
N PHE A 120 -0.02 -10.60 -2.17
CA PHE A 120 1.18 -11.04 -2.88
C PHE A 120 1.33 -12.56 -2.85
N ARG A 121 1.18 -13.17 -1.67
CA ARG A 121 1.25 -14.63 -1.51
C ARG A 121 0.15 -15.35 -2.27
N LEU A 122 -1.08 -14.84 -2.23
CA LEU A 122 -2.21 -15.37 -3.01
C LEU A 122 -1.89 -15.35 -4.50
N THR A 123 -1.30 -14.26 -5.01
CA THR A 123 -0.93 -14.13 -6.42
C THR A 123 0.10 -15.18 -6.84
N ILE A 124 1.14 -15.39 -6.03
CA ILE A 124 2.14 -16.45 -6.27
C ILE A 124 1.50 -17.84 -6.31
N LEU A 125 0.62 -18.13 -5.34
CA LEU A 125 -0.03 -19.42 -5.26
C LEU A 125 -0.89 -19.68 -6.50
N THR A 126 -1.70 -18.71 -6.92
CA THR A 126 -2.53 -18.83 -8.12
C THR A 126 -1.68 -19.08 -9.37
N GLU A 127 -0.59 -18.33 -9.57
CA GLU A 127 0.33 -18.55 -10.70
C GLU A 127 0.91 -19.98 -10.68
N SER A 128 1.36 -20.47 -9.52
CA SER A 128 1.94 -21.81 -9.39
C SER A 128 0.95 -22.94 -9.71
N PHE A 129 -0.33 -22.77 -9.37
CA PHE A 129 -1.37 -23.74 -9.72
C PHE A 129 -1.70 -23.72 -11.21
N GLU A 130 -1.61 -22.55 -11.85
CA GLU A 130 -1.82 -22.43 -13.30
C GLU A 130 -0.67 -23.03 -14.10
N GLU A 131 0.56 -22.95 -13.60
CA GLU A 131 1.73 -23.61 -14.17
C GLU A 131 1.65 -25.13 -14.02
N ALA A 132 1.26 -25.65 -12.84
CA ALA A 132 1.16 -27.09 -12.59
C ALA A 132 0.00 -27.78 -13.34
N ALA A 133 -0.96 -27.01 -13.85
CA ALA A 133 -2.11 -27.50 -14.61
C ALA A 133 -1.90 -27.50 -16.13
N GLN A 134 -0.77 -26.98 -16.61
CA GLN A 134 -0.34 -27.00 -18.01
C GLN A 134 0.55 -28.21 -18.30
#